data_AF-A0A7S2AJY6-F1
#
_entry.id   AF-A0A7S2AJY6-F1
#
_cell.length_a   1.000
_cell.length_b   1.000
_cell.length_c   1.000
_cell.angle_alpha   90.00
_cell.angle_beta   90.00
_cell.angle_gamma   90.00
#
_symmetry.space_group_name_H-M   'P 1'
#
loop_
_entity.id
_entity.type
_entity.pdbx_description
1 polymer ?
#
loop_
_entity_poly.entity_id
_entity_poly.type
_entity_poly.pdbx_seq_one_letter_code
_entity_poly.pdbx_strand_id
1 'polypeptide(L)'
;AKLRMAASAADGRAEAMRNAEAVAKQRANNRSAREEAANDLSAEYYGDDGVETFCQVEFAVGKLGMEITRNVITKITEGQAAELKVEAGWVIHRVDGEDVVPDKRTIAKAISGAMKRGPVKIGLRAPLTADFTHCAACNKFFALGSFEEAQLEKGPGVQMCSGCEEFADMGDFGD
;
A
#
# COMPACT_ATOMS: atom_id res chain seq x y z
N ALA A 1 6.39 -67.93 5.03
CA ALA A 1 5.73 -66.83 5.78
C ALA A 1 6.56 -65.54 5.80
N LYS A 2 7.84 -65.55 6.23
CA LYS A 2 8.70 -64.35 6.33
C LYS A 2 8.91 -63.55 5.04
N LEU A 3 9.00 -64.20 3.88
CA LEU A 3 9.20 -63.52 2.58
C LEU A 3 7.98 -62.71 2.09
N ARG A 4 6.75 -63.09 2.47
CA ARG A 4 5.53 -62.34 2.09
C ARG A 4 5.33 -61.06 2.92
N MET A 5 5.78 -61.06 4.18
CA MET A 5 5.71 -59.86 5.03
C MET A 5 6.78 -58.81 4.69
N ALA A 6 7.95 -59.24 4.20
CA ALA A 6 8.98 -58.30 3.73
C ALA A 6 8.53 -57.55 2.45
N ALA A 7 7.81 -58.22 1.55
CA ALA A 7 7.27 -57.61 0.34
C ALA A 7 6.19 -56.56 0.65
N SER A 8 5.24 -56.86 1.57
CA SER A 8 4.21 -55.87 1.95
C SER A 8 4.78 -54.67 2.71
N ALA A 9 5.89 -54.87 3.45
CA ALA A 9 6.60 -53.78 4.12
C ALA A 9 7.38 -52.89 3.14
N ALA A 10 7.84 -53.42 2.01
CA ALA A 10 8.49 -52.64 0.95
C ALA A 10 7.47 -51.83 0.13
N ASP A 11 6.32 -52.43 -0.21
CA ASP A 11 5.20 -51.75 -0.87
C ASP A 11 4.65 -50.60 -0.01
N GLY A 12 4.43 -50.84 1.29
CA GLY A 12 3.97 -49.80 2.22
C GLY A 12 4.94 -48.62 2.36
N ARG A 13 6.25 -48.84 2.23
CA ARG A 13 7.25 -47.74 2.23
C ARG A 13 7.23 -46.95 0.92
N ALA A 14 7.07 -47.62 -0.21
CA ALA A 14 7.01 -46.96 -1.51
C ALA A 14 5.74 -46.10 -1.65
N GLU A 15 4.62 -46.54 -1.08
CA GLU A 15 3.37 -45.80 -1.05
C GLU A 15 3.43 -44.62 -0.06
N ALA A 16 4.04 -44.82 1.12
CA ALA A 16 4.28 -43.74 2.08
C ALA A 16 5.21 -42.64 1.52
N MET A 17 6.22 -43.00 0.72
CA MET A 17 7.13 -42.05 0.08
C MET A 17 6.42 -41.21 -0.99
N ARG A 18 5.54 -41.84 -1.78
CA ARG A 18 4.69 -41.13 -2.77
C ARG A 18 3.69 -40.18 -2.08
N ASN A 19 3.08 -40.60 -0.98
CA ASN A 19 2.22 -39.73 -0.19
C ASN A 19 2.98 -38.56 0.44
N ALA A 20 4.22 -38.77 0.90
CA ALA A 20 5.05 -37.70 1.45
C ALA A 20 5.40 -36.63 0.40
N GLU A 21 5.72 -37.03 -0.83
CA GLU A 21 5.97 -36.10 -1.94
C GLU A 21 4.72 -35.30 -2.32
N ALA A 22 3.56 -35.96 -2.39
CA ALA A 22 2.29 -35.30 -2.66
C ALA A 22 1.96 -34.25 -1.57
N VAL A 23 2.14 -34.62 -0.30
CA VAL A 23 1.92 -33.72 0.85
C VAL A 23 2.92 -32.56 0.85
N ALA A 24 4.18 -32.80 0.51
CA ALA A 24 5.20 -31.75 0.40
C ALA A 24 4.86 -30.74 -0.72
N LYS A 25 4.43 -31.23 -1.88
CA LYS A 25 3.99 -30.39 -3.01
C LYS A 25 2.73 -29.58 -2.67
N GLN A 26 1.80 -30.19 -1.95
CA GLN A 26 0.58 -29.53 -1.49
C GLN A 26 0.88 -28.45 -0.43
N ARG A 27 1.86 -28.69 0.46
CA ARG A 27 2.36 -27.68 1.42
C ARG A 27 3.11 -26.55 0.72
N ALA A 28 3.89 -26.84 -0.31
CA ALA A 28 4.57 -25.82 -1.11
C ALA A 28 3.55 -24.93 -1.84
N ASN A 29 2.55 -25.52 -2.50
CA ASN A 29 1.47 -24.78 -3.15
C ASN A 29 0.63 -23.96 -2.17
N ASN A 30 0.32 -24.51 -0.98
CA ASN A 30 -0.36 -23.75 0.06
C ASN A 30 0.51 -22.64 0.64
N ARG A 31 1.85 -22.80 0.66
CA ARG A 31 2.78 -21.75 1.08
C ARG A 31 2.82 -20.63 0.04
N SER A 32 2.98 -20.93 -1.25
CA SER A 32 3.00 -19.90 -2.30
C SER A 32 1.63 -19.22 -2.45
N ALA A 33 0.51 -19.96 -2.35
CA ALA A 33 -0.83 -19.35 -2.32
C ALA A 33 -1.03 -18.46 -1.08
N ARG A 34 -0.44 -18.84 0.07
CA ARG A 34 -0.46 -18.02 1.29
C ARG A 34 0.50 -16.84 1.23
N GLU A 35 1.61 -16.92 0.49
CA GLU A 35 2.52 -15.80 0.20
C GLU A 35 1.92 -14.83 -0.83
N GLU A 36 1.22 -15.32 -1.86
CA GLU A 36 0.44 -14.49 -2.79
C GLU A 36 -0.75 -13.82 -2.08
N ALA A 37 -1.41 -14.50 -1.13
CA ALA A 37 -2.42 -13.88 -0.27
C ALA A 37 -1.81 -12.95 0.81
N ALA A 38 -0.53 -13.11 1.17
CA ALA A 38 0.15 -12.23 2.12
C ALA A 38 0.60 -10.91 1.48
N ASN A 39 0.60 -10.81 0.15
CA ASN A 39 0.82 -9.54 -0.55
C ASN A 39 -0.42 -8.60 -0.52
N ASP A 40 -1.53 -8.98 0.12
CA ASP A 40 -2.79 -8.23 0.07
C ASP A 40 -3.35 -7.73 1.42
N LEU A 41 -2.72 -7.95 2.58
CA LEU A 41 -3.36 -7.58 3.87
C LEU A 41 -2.39 -7.15 4.97
N SER A 42 -1.50 -6.18 4.70
CA SER A 42 -1.03 -5.27 5.75
C SER A 42 -1.81 -3.96 5.72
N ALA A 43 -3.14 -4.04 5.60
CA ALA A 43 -4.06 -2.97 5.98
C ALA A 43 -3.98 -2.78 7.50
N GLU A 44 -2.85 -2.28 7.97
CA GLU A 44 -2.74 -1.75 9.32
C GLU A 44 -3.60 -0.50 9.37
N TYR A 45 -4.61 -0.54 10.22
CA TYR A 45 -5.52 0.57 10.45
C TYR A 45 -4.74 1.68 11.18
N TYR A 46 -4.27 2.69 10.44
CA TYR A 46 -3.53 3.81 11.02
C TYR A 46 -4.48 4.96 11.30
N GLY A 47 -5.19 4.92 12.42
CA GLY A 47 -5.97 6.06 12.88
C GLY A 47 -6.90 5.68 14.01
N ASP A 48 -6.87 6.48 15.08
CA ASP A 48 -7.79 6.36 16.23
C ASP A 48 -9.26 6.43 15.78
N ASP A 49 -9.51 7.05 14.64
CA ASP A 49 -10.84 7.34 14.10
C ASP A 49 -11.43 6.26 13.18
N GLY A 50 -10.66 5.23 12.78
CA GLY A 50 -11.22 4.17 11.95
C GLY A 50 -11.53 4.61 10.50
N VAL A 51 -10.84 5.61 9.95
CA VAL A 51 -11.16 6.22 8.64
C VAL A 51 -10.22 5.84 7.49
N GLU A 52 -9.03 5.30 7.76
CA GLU A 52 -8.01 5.07 6.74
C GLU A 52 -7.38 3.68 6.83
N THR A 53 -6.92 3.19 5.68
CA THR A 53 -6.24 1.91 5.52
C THR A 53 -4.82 2.13 4.98
N PHE A 54 -3.89 1.28 5.39
CA PHE A 54 -2.54 1.29 4.88
C PHE A 54 -2.35 0.22 3.81
N CYS A 55 -2.05 0.61 2.57
CA CYS A 55 -1.81 -0.30 1.47
C CYS A 55 -0.33 -0.27 1.11
N GLN A 56 0.35 -1.42 1.22
CA GLN A 56 1.70 -1.56 0.70
C GLN A 56 1.65 -2.14 -0.70
N VAL A 57 2.17 -1.41 -1.67
CA VAL A 57 2.14 -1.78 -3.09
C VAL A 57 3.56 -1.91 -3.62
N GLU A 58 3.86 -3.02 -4.29
CA GLU A 58 5.16 -3.23 -4.95
C GLU A 58 5.10 -2.79 -6.42
N PHE A 59 6.00 -1.89 -6.78
CA PHE A 59 6.16 -1.38 -8.14
C PHE A 59 7.40 -1.98 -8.77
N ALA A 60 7.25 -2.51 -9.98
CA ALA A 60 8.39 -2.97 -10.76
C ALA A 60 9.22 -1.79 -11.27
N VAL A 61 10.49 -2.03 -11.59
CA VAL A 61 11.39 -1.00 -12.14
C VAL A 61 10.79 -0.44 -13.45
N GLY A 62 10.49 0.85 -13.49
CA GLY A 62 9.89 1.45 -14.67
C GLY A 62 9.15 2.76 -14.40
N LYS A 63 8.24 3.12 -15.31
CA LYS A 63 7.37 4.28 -15.15
C LYS A 63 6.21 3.93 -14.21
N LEU A 64 6.15 4.60 -13.07
CA LEU A 64 5.07 4.44 -12.09
C LEU A 64 3.70 4.82 -12.67
N GLY A 65 3.62 5.88 -13.48
CA GLY A 65 2.33 6.35 -14.00
C GLY A 65 1.49 7.09 -12.95
N MET A 66 2.13 7.86 -12.06
CA MET A 66 1.43 8.68 -11.07
C MET A 66 2.08 10.06 -10.95
N GLU A 67 1.27 11.07 -10.68
CA GLU A 67 1.70 12.41 -10.34
C GLU A 67 1.45 12.67 -8.86
N ILE A 68 2.46 13.24 -8.21
CA ILE A 68 2.44 13.52 -6.78
C ILE A 68 2.63 15.02 -6.52
N THR A 69 1.88 15.52 -5.53
CA THR A 69 1.99 16.87 -4.98
C THR A 69 2.18 16.75 -3.48
N ARG A 70 3.30 17.27 -2.96
CA ARG A 70 3.81 16.96 -1.61
C ARG A 70 3.98 15.44 -1.44
N ASN A 71 3.10 14.80 -0.69
CA ASN A 71 3.02 13.37 -0.45
C ASN A 71 1.74 12.72 -0.97
N VAL A 72 0.86 13.48 -1.61
CA VAL A 72 -0.44 12.98 -2.08
C VAL A 72 -0.38 12.73 -3.58
N ILE A 73 -0.98 11.62 -4.00
CA ILE A 73 -1.17 11.30 -5.40
C ILE A 73 -2.29 12.19 -5.95
N THR A 74 -1.98 13.03 -6.92
CA THR A 74 -2.94 13.98 -7.49
C THR A 74 -3.58 13.47 -8.75
N LYS A 75 -2.84 12.69 -9.52
CA LYS A 75 -3.31 12.16 -10.79
C LYS A 75 -2.66 10.83 -11.07
N ILE A 76 -3.45 9.91 -11.61
CA ILE A 76 -2.96 8.64 -12.15
C ILE A 76 -2.89 8.78 -13.67
N THR A 77 -1.78 8.37 -14.25
CA THR A 77 -1.57 8.27 -15.70
C THR A 77 -1.44 6.80 -16.09
N GLU A 78 -1.48 6.51 -17.40
CA GLU A 78 -1.29 5.14 -17.88
C GLU A 78 0.09 4.61 -17.46
N GLY A 79 0.09 3.52 -16.69
CA GLY A 79 1.28 2.90 -16.12
C GLY A 79 0.94 1.97 -14.97
N GLN A 80 1.96 1.58 -14.21
CA GLN A 80 1.84 0.58 -13.14
C GLN A 80 0.85 0.99 -12.04
N ALA A 81 0.75 2.29 -11.72
CA ALA A 81 -0.18 2.79 -10.70
C ALA A 81 -1.64 2.50 -11.06
N ALA A 82 -2.01 2.61 -12.34
CA ALA A 82 -3.34 2.25 -12.81
C ALA A 82 -3.58 0.73 -12.75
N GLU A 83 -2.58 -0.07 -13.12
CA GLU A 83 -2.65 -1.54 -13.04
C GLU A 83 -2.77 -2.05 -11.59
N LEU A 84 -2.10 -1.37 -10.67
CA LEU A 84 -2.11 -1.66 -9.24
C LEU A 84 -3.29 -1.00 -8.50
N LYS A 85 -4.24 -0.42 -9.24
CA LYS A 85 -5.45 0.23 -8.71
C LYS A 85 -5.18 1.31 -7.65
N VAL A 86 -4.06 2.01 -7.78
CA VAL A 86 -3.78 3.17 -6.95
C VAL A 86 -4.65 4.33 -7.43
N GLU A 87 -5.26 5.06 -6.50
CA GLU A 87 -6.17 6.15 -6.81
C GLU A 87 -5.60 7.52 -6.40
N ALA A 88 -6.12 8.58 -7.03
CA ALA A 88 -5.84 9.94 -6.62
C ALA A 88 -6.43 10.20 -5.22
N GLY A 89 -5.71 10.98 -4.40
CA GLY A 89 -6.07 11.23 -3.00
C GLY A 89 -5.34 10.34 -2.00
N TRP A 90 -4.66 9.28 -2.45
CA TRP A 90 -3.84 8.44 -1.57
C TRP A 90 -2.53 9.14 -1.20
N VAL A 91 -2.02 8.83 -0.01
CA VAL A 91 -0.90 9.53 0.61
C VAL A 91 0.29 8.59 0.76
N ILE A 92 1.43 8.95 0.19
CA ILE A 92 2.68 8.19 0.35
C ILE A 92 3.23 8.43 1.75
N HIS A 93 3.36 7.36 2.52
CA HIS A 93 3.89 7.39 3.88
C HIS A 93 5.25 6.69 3.99
N ARG A 94 5.44 5.57 3.26
CA ARG A 94 6.69 4.79 3.29
C ARG A 94 7.20 4.44 1.89
N VAL A 95 8.51 4.34 1.75
CA VAL A 95 9.19 3.82 0.56
C VAL A 95 10.26 2.82 1.00
N ASP A 96 10.18 1.59 0.50
CA ASP A 96 11.06 0.45 0.85
C ASP A 96 11.09 0.16 2.37
N GLY A 97 9.98 0.38 3.05
CA GLY A 97 9.85 0.21 4.50
C GLY A 97 10.40 1.38 5.34
N GLU A 98 10.95 2.43 4.71
CA GLU A 98 11.39 3.65 5.39
C GLU A 98 10.32 4.74 5.33
N ASP A 99 10.04 5.38 6.46
CA ASP A 99 9.14 6.55 6.53
C ASP A 99 9.75 7.73 5.77
N VAL A 100 8.95 8.34 4.89
CA VAL A 100 9.39 9.46 4.07
C VAL A 100 8.79 10.77 4.55
N VAL A 101 9.61 11.82 4.55
CA VAL A 101 9.16 13.18 4.81
C VAL A 101 8.12 13.57 3.75
N PRO A 102 7.02 14.27 4.10
CA PRO A 102 5.94 14.62 3.19
C PRO A 102 6.33 15.73 2.20
N ASP A 103 7.39 15.51 1.44
CA ASP A 103 7.95 16.41 0.44
C ASP A 103 8.15 15.68 -0.88
N LYS A 104 7.69 16.30 -1.97
CA LYS A 104 7.70 15.71 -3.32
C LYS A 104 9.11 15.34 -3.77
N ARG A 105 10.10 16.20 -3.51
CA ARG A 105 11.48 15.96 -3.97
C ARG A 105 12.10 14.80 -3.22
N THR A 106 11.86 14.74 -1.91
CA THR A 106 12.36 13.67 -1.04
C THR A 106 11.77 12.33 -1.44
N ILE A 107 10.45 12.26 -1.63
CA ILE A 107 9.74 11.05 -2.05
C ILE A 107 10.22 10.60 -3.44
N ALA A 108 10.28 11.52 -4.42
CA ALA A 108 10.75 11.19 -5.76
C ALA A 108 12.20 10.67 -5.75
N LYS A 109 13.06 11.23 -4.90
CA LYS A 109 14.45 10.78 -4.74
C LYS A 109 14.53 9.40 -4.08
N ALA A 110 13.74 9.15 -3.05
CA ALA A 110 13.64 7.84 -2.39
C ALA A 110 13.19 6.76 -3.38
N ILE A 111 12.10 7.01 -4.11
CA ILE A 111 11.57 6.06 -5.10
C ILE A 111 12.59 5.83 -6.23
N SER A 112 13.19 6.89 -6.76
CA SER A 112 14.21 6.75 -7.81
C SER A 112 15.47 6.03 -7.33
N GLY A 113 15.81 6.18 -6.04
CA GLY A 113 16.91 5.45 -5.41
C GLY A 113 16.60 3.96 -5.26
N ALA A 114 15.41 3.63 -4.76
CA ALA A 114 14.94 2.26 -4.60
C ALA A 114 14.81 1.54 -5.95
N MET A 115 14.26 2.20 -6.97
CA MET A 115 14.12 1.63 -8.31
C MET A 115 15.44 1.27 -9.00
N LYS A 116 16.56 1.89 -8.61
CA LYS A 116 17.89 1.48 -9.12
C LYS A 116 18.35 0.15 -8.53
N ARG A 117 17.82 -0.26 -7.39
CA ARG A 117 18.20 -1.48 -6.66
C ARG A 117 17.29 -2.66 -7.04
N GLY A 118 16.06 -2.39 -7.45
CA GLY A 118 15.08 -3.40 -7.82
C GLY A 118 13.64 -2.87 -7.76
N PRO A 119 12.64 -3.76 -7.70
CA PRO A 119 11.26 -3.34 -7.44
C PRO A 119 11.17 -2.58 -6.11
N VAL A 120 10.34 -1.54 -6.09
CA VAL A 120 10.19 -0.63 -4.94
C VAL A 120 8.85 -0.88 -4.27
N LYS A 121 8.85 -1.03 -2.94
CA LYS A 121 7.63 -1.13 -2.15
C LYS A 121 7.23 0.25 -1.65
N ILE A 122 6.02 0.71 -1.95
CA ILE A 122 5.51 2.00 -1.51
C ILE A 122 4.33 1.75 -0.56
N GLY A 123 4.43 2.28 0.66
CA GLY A 123 3.36 2.30 1.64
C GLY A 123 2.50 3.54 1.46
N LEU A 124 1.23 3.31 1.13
CA LEU A 124 0.22 4.30 0.82
C LEU A 124 -0.84 4.30 1.93
N ARG A 125 -1.22 5.46 2.43
CA ARG A 125 -2.41 5.64 3.26
C ARG A 125 -3.57 5.99 2.33
N ALA A 126 -4.61 5.19 2.35
CA ALA A 126 -5.81 5.35 1.55
C ALA A 126 -7.02 5.57 2.46
N PRO A 127 -8.00 6.39 2.06
CA PRO A 127 -9.24 6.49 2.79
C PRO A 127 -10.03 5.17 2.68
N LEU A 128 -10.75 4.78 3.74
CA LEU A 128 -11.58 3.58 3.72
C LEU A 128 -12.80 3.73 2.78
N THR A 129 -13.35 4.94 2.71
CA THR A 129 -14.45 5.29 1.81
C THR A 129 -14.10 6.55 1.00
N ALA A 130 -14.68 6.67 -0.19
CA ALA A 130 -14.44 7.80 -1.10
C ALA A 130 -14.93 9.15 -0.56
N ASP A 131 -15.71 9.14 0.52
CA ASP A 131 -16.22 10.35 1.18
C ASP A 131 -15.19 11.05 2.08
N PHE A 132 -13.98 10.48 2.20
CA PHE A 132 -12.90 11.06 2.98
C PHE A 132 -11.78 11.56 2.09
N THR A 133 -11.26 12.74 2.42
CA THR A 133 -10.16 13.35 1.70
C THR A 133 -9.08 13.85 2.67
N HIS A 134 -7.84 13.88 2.20
CA HIS A 134 -6.68 14.21 3.01
C HIS A 134 -6.45 15.72 3.11
N CYS A 135 -6.28 16.23 4.32
CA CYS A 135 -5.87 17.61 4.59
C CYS A 135 -4.34 17.77 4.49
N ALA A 136 -3.90 18.67 3.61
CA ALA A 136 -2.49 18.93 3.34
C ALA A 136 -1.73 19.64 4.49
N ALA A 137 -2.44 20.17 5.49
CA ALA A 137 -1.85 20.89 6.62
C ALA A 137 -1.59 19.97 7.82
N CYS A 138 -2.62 19.24 8.28
CA CYS A 138 -2.53 18.38 9.45
C CYS A 138 -2.29 16.90 9.13
N ASN A 139 -2.17 16.54 7.85
CA ASN A 139 -1.92 15.17 7.36
C ASN A 139 -2.91 14.11 7.87
N LYS A 140 -4.18 14.50 8.00
CA LYS A 140 -5.31 13.66 8.43
C LYS A 140 -6.39 13.59 7.35
N PHE A 141 -7.12 12.48 7.35
CA PHE A 141 -8.31 12.32 6.51
C PHE A 141 -9.54 12.87 7.23
N PHE A 142 -10.34 13.66 6.53
CA PHE A 142 -11.63 14.16 7.02
C PHE A 142 -12.71 13.93 5.97
N ALA A 143 -13.97 13.92 6.41
CA ALA A 143 -15.09 13.82 5.49
C ALA A 143 -15.10 15.02 4.53
N LEU A 144 -15.59 14.84 3.30
CA LEU A 144 -15.68 15.91 2.30
C LEU A 144 -16.40 17.17 2.82
N GLY A 145 -17.40 17.01 3.69
CA GLY A 145 -18.11 18.13 4.31
C GLY A 145 -17.29 18.95 5.31
N SER A 146 -16.06 18.53 5.65
CA SER A 146 -15.11 19.28 6.49
C SER A 146 -14.13 20.15 5.67
N PHE A 147 -14.37 20.29 4.37
CA PHE A 147 -13.59 21.11 3.45
C PHE A 147 -14.53 22.10 2.76
N GLU A 148 -14.05 23.31 2.50
CA GLU A 148 -14.76 24.24 1.64
C GLU A 148 -14.75 23.76 0.18
N GLU A 149 -15.80 24.09 -0.57
CA GLU A 149 -15.93 23.72 -1.98
C GLU A 149 -14.74 24.23 -2.82
N ALA A 150 -14.28 25.45 -2.54
CA ALA A 150 -13.10 26.04 -3.18
C ALA A 150 -11.79 25.27 -2.89
N GLN A 151 -11.69 24.55 -1.78
CA GLN A 151 -10.53 23.70 -1.46
C GLN A 151 -10.61 22.36 -2.19
N LEU A 152 -11.81 21.81 -2.33
CA LEU A 152 -12.06 20.59 -3.10
C LEU A 152 -11.76 20.81 -4.60
N GLU A 153 -12.05 22.01 -5.13
CA GLU A 153 -11.71 22.38 -6.51
C GLU A 153 -10.19 22.49 -6.76
N LYS A 154 -9.39 22.84 -5.74
CA LYS A 154 -7.91 22.84 -5.85
C LYS A 154 -7.33 21.43 -5.96
N GLY A 155 -8.08 20.43 -5.51
CA GLY A 155 -7.74 19.03 -5.63
C GLY A 155 -6.84 18.48 -4.50
N PRO A 156 -6.60 17.16 -4.54
CA PRO A 156 -5.83 16.45 -3.52
C PRO A 156 -4.40 16.98 -3.40
N GLY A 157 -3.90 17.09 -2.16
CA GLY A 157 -2.54 17.55 -1.86
C GLY A 157 -2.38 19.05 -1.62
N VAL A 158 -3.42 19.85 -1.87
CA VAL A 158 -3.46 21.30 -1.58
C VAL A 158 -4.61 21.66 -0.63
N GLN A 159 -5.70 20.90 -0.65
CA GLN A 159 -6.88 21.09 0.19
C GLN A 159 -6.56 21.09 1.70
N MET A 160 -7.16 22.04 2.42
CA MET A 160 -7.06 22.18 3.87
C MET A 160 -8.45 21.97 4.49
N CYS A 161 -8.52 21.29 5.63
CA CYS A 161 -9.78 21.18 6.37
C CYS A 161 -10.15 22.53 6.98
N SER A 162 -11.43 22.76 7.23
CA SER A 162 -11.96 24.01 7.78
C SER A 162 -11.18 24.49 9.00
N GLY A 163 -10.86 23.59 9.93
CA GLY A 163 -10.08 23.94 11.13
C GLY A 163 -8.64 24.37 10.85
N CYS A 164 -8.00 23.92 9.77
CA CYS A 164 -6.67 24.41 9.39
C CYS A 164 -6.73 25.71 8.58
N GLU A 165 -7.84 25.95 7.88
CA GLU A 165 -8.07 27.18 7.12
C GLU A 165 -8.35 28.36 8.04
N GLU A 166 -9.21 28.19 9.05
CA GLU A 166 -9.50 29.22 10.06
C GLU A 166 -8.24 29.67 10.81
N PHE A 167 -7.31 28.74 11.07
CA PHE A 167 -6.02 29.06 11.69
C PHE A 167 -5.05 29.77 10.75
N ALA A 168 -5.13 29.52 9.44
CA ALA A 168 -4.33 30.24 8.46
C ALA A 168 -4.84 31.67 8.26
N ASP A 169 -6.15 31.88 8.33
CA ASP A 169 -6.81 33.18 8.17
C ASP A 169 -6.61 34.08 9.40
N MET A 170 -6.51 33.50 10.61
CA MET A 170 -6.12 34.26 11.83
C MET A 170 -4.63 34.64 11.88
N GLY A 171 -3.80 34.08 11.00
CA GLY A 171 -2.36 34.39 10.91
C GLY A 171 -2.05 35.75 10.26
N ASP A 172 -3.04 36.41 9.65
CA ASP A 172 -2.94 37.74 9.04
C ASP A 172 -3.35 38.86 10.02
N PHE A 173 -3.00 38.73 11.31
CA PHE A 173 -3.11 39.81 12.29
C PHE A 173 -1.73 40.40 12.58
N GLY A 174 -1.27 41.28 11.69
CA GLY A 174 -0.30 42.33 12.01
C GLY A 174 1.04 42.22 11.28
N ASP A 175 1.18 43.04 10.23
CA ASP A 175 2.36 43.90 10.10
C ASP A 175 1.98 45.31 10.60
#